data_AF-A0A9W4X1G3-F1
#
_entry.id   AF-A0A9W4X1G3-F1
#
_cell.length_a   1.000
_cell.length_b   1.000
_cell.length_c   1.000
_cell.angle_alpha   90.00
_cell.angle_beta   90.00
_cell.angle_gamma   90.00
#
_symmetry.space_group_name_H-M   'P 1'
#
loop_
_entity.id
_entity.type
_entity.pdbx_description
1 polymer ?
#
loop_
_entity_poly.entity_id
_entity_poly.type
_entity_poly.pdbx_seq_one_letter_code
_entity_poly.pdbx_strand_id
1 'polypeptide(L)'
;MPVKNRSVKAFYNHKCMQPNPYRIFWDLECLTEKLTPEEKTKLTSTERLQMHKPSGYCYVVVRMDSSLNYEIISHDLYRGPDALERFVLKIEEELLAIQEDLSAPAEMIMAPEDLKAYNEVTECWICKGPFLKPAPEVVQKLTEAKHNLLEIKEWESCMEKEHPEKKEVQKRYREALSALNRKVKDHDHINGNYRGPAHDSCNKKLHI
;
A
#
# COMPACT_ATOMS: atom_id res chain seq x y z
N MET A 1 27.08 7.34 27.32
CA MET A 1 26.56 5.95 27.15
C MET A 1 25.04 6.01 27.06
N PRO A 2 24.39 5.25 26.17
CA PRO A 2 22.92 5.19 26.17
C PRO A 2 22.44 4.60 27.51
N VAL A 3 21.41 5.22 28.09
CA VAL A 3 20.84 4.85 29.38
C VAL A 3 20.30 3.41 29.31
N LYS A 4 20.58 2.57 30.32
CA LYS A 4 19.93 1.24 30.48
C LYS A 4 18.41 1.45 30.39
N ASN A 5 17.73 0.75 29.47
CA ASN A 5 16.33 0.89 29.02
C ASN A 5 16.00 1.84 27.84
N ARG A 6 16.98 2.46 27.16
CA ARG A 6 16.73 3.22 25.90
C ARG A 6 17.56 2.75 24.70
N SER A 7 18.01 1.49 24.71
CA SER A 7 18.83 0.90 23.64
C SER A 7 18.04 0.10 22.60
N VAL A 8 16.70 0.10 22.66
CA VAL A 8 15.87 -0.60 21.67
C VAL A 8 15.51 0.38 20.54
N LYS A 9 16.12 0.19 19.38
CA LYS A 9 15.69 0.84 18.13
C LYS A 9 14.57 -0.03 17.53
N ALA A 10 13.37 0.51 17.46
CA ALA A 10 12.27 -0.11 16.71
C ALA A 10 12.13 0.58 15.35
N PHE A 11 11.71 -0.17 14.34
CA PHE A 11 11.33 0.40 13.06
C PHE A 11 9.89 0.91 13.17
N TYR A 12 9.66 2.20 12.92
CA TYR A 12 8.35 2.83 13.13
C TYR A 12 7.55 3.01 11.84
N ASN A 13 8.21 3.05 10.69
CA ASN A 13 7.56 3.30 9.40
C ASN A 13 7.12 2.00 8.72
N HIS A 14 6.26 1.23 9.39
CA HIS A 14 5.85 -0.11 8.94
C HIS A 14 5.27 -0.14 7.50
N LYS A 15 4.78 0.99 6.97
CA LYS A 15 4.41 1.12 5.55
C LYS A 15 5.56 0.81 4.61
N CYS A 16 6.77 1.24 4.94
CA CYS A 16 7.98 0.93 4.17
C CYS A 16 8.48 -0.50 4.35
N MET A 17 7.79 -1.35 5.12
CA MET A 17 8.03 -2.81 5.11
C MET A 17 7.22 -3.51 4.03
N GLN A 18 6.24 -2.83 3.42
CA GLN A 18 5.45 -3.42 2.34
C GLN A 18 6.33 -3.56 1.09
N PRO A 19 6.31 -4.73 0.43
CA PRO A 19 6.95 -4.87 -0.86
C PRO A 19 6.28 -3.92 -1.85
N ASN A 20 7.09 -3.24 -2.68
CA ASN A 20 6.55 -2.50 -3.82
C ASN A 20 6.28 -3.50 -4.97
N PRO A 21 5.02 -3.75 -5.34
CA PRO A 21 4.68 -4.75 -6.34
C PRO A 21 5.13 -4.35 -7.74
N TYR A 22 5.30 -3.06 -8.03
CA TYR A 22 5.67 -2.58 -9.35
C TYR A 22 7.02 -1.89 -9.36
N ARG A 23 7.83 -2.20 -10.37
CA ARG A 23 9.09 -1.53 -10.65
C ARG A 23 9.18 -1.19 -12.13
N ILE A 24 9.50 0.06 -12.42
CA ILE A 24 9.76 0.52 -13.78
C ILE A 24 11.26 0.75 -13.92
N PHE A 25 11.91 -0.06 -14.76
CA PHE A 25 13.28 0.17 -15.19
C PHE A 25 13.22 0.96 -16.48
N TRP A 26 13.96 2.05 -16.58
CA TRP A 26 13.94 2.88 -17.76
C TRP A 26 15.30 3.51 -18.01
N ASP A 27 15.53 3.86 -19.28
CA ASP A 27 16.69 4.59 -19.73
C ASP A 27 16.32 5.61 -20.82
N LEU A 28 17.04 6.73 -20.88
CA LEU A 28 16.84 7.81 -21.84
C LEU A 28 18.12 8.07 -22.61
N GLU A 29 18.03 8.06 -23.94
CA GLU A 29 19.14 8.31 -24.83
C GLU A 29 19.10 9.75 -25.35
N CYS A 30 20.23 10.44 -25.33
CA CYS A 30 20.33 11.83 -25.78
C CYS A 30 21.43 12.00 -26.82
N LEU A 31 21.14 12.78 -27.87
CA LEU A 31 22.13 13.29 -28.79
C LEU A 31 22.72 14.60 -28.26
N THR A 32 24.04 14.75 -28.37
CA THR A 32 24.71 16.01 -28.05
C THR A 32 24.77 16.89 -29.28
N GLU A 33 24.13 18.06 -29.21
CA GLU A 33 24.24 19.09 -30.22
C GLU A 33 25.16 20.21 -29.73
N LYS A 34 26.00 20.74 -30.62
CA LYS A 34 26.85 21.89 -30.31
C LYS A 34 25.98 23.13 -30.22
N LEU A 35 26.19 23.92 -29.16
CA LEU A 35 25.53 25.21 -29.00
C LEU A 35 26.14 26.24 -29.95
N THR A 36 25.31 27.13 -30.50
CA THR A 36 25.80 28.27 -31.29
C THR A 36 26.51 29.28 -30.39
N PRO A 37 27.35 30.18 -30.94
CA PRO A 37 28.00 31.24 -30.15
C PRO A 37 27.03 32.11 -29.35
N GLU A 38 25.82 32.34 -29.86
CA GLU A 38 24.79 33.12 -29.16
C GLU A 38 24.14 32.34 -27.99
N GLU A 39 24.04 31.01 -28.10
CA GLU A 39 23.47 30.14 -27.07
C GLU A 39 24.47 29.79 -25.96
N LYS A 40 25.77 29.96 -26.22
CA LYS A 40 26.84 29.76 -25.25
C LYS A 40 26.72 30.76 -24.11
N THR A 41 26.02 30.35 -23.07
CA THR A 41 25.92 31.13 -21.83
C THR A 41 27.18 30.91 -21.01
N LYS A 42 27.95 31.98 -20.78
CA LYS A 42 29.08 31.99 -19.86
C LYS A 42 28.53 32.16 -18.44
N LEU A 43 28.56 31.09 -17.64
CA LEU A 43 28.39 31.21 -16.20
C LEU A 43 29.69 31.75 -15.58
N THR A 44 29.69 32.05 -14.28
CA THR A 44 30.81 32.70 -13.58
C THR A 44 32.17 32.06 -13.86
N SER A 45 32.23 30.73 -13.95
CA SER A 45 33.48 29.97 -14.18
C SER A 45 33.36 28.85 -15.22
N THR A 46 32.20 28.71 -15.88
CA THR A 46 31.89 27.54 -16.73
C THR A 46 31.22 27.98 -18.03
N GLU A 47 31.65 27.41 -19.16
CA GLU A 47 31.04 27.61 -20.48
C GLU A 47 30.26 26.35 -20.87
N ARG A 48 28.98 26.52 -21.24
CA ARG A 48 28.18 25.41 -21.78
C ARG A 48 28.52 25.24 -23.26
N LEU A 49 29.01 24.07 -23.66
CA LEU A 49 29.44 23.79 -25.05
C LEU A 49 28.40 23.03 -25.88
N GLN A 50 27.63 22.16 -25.23
CA GLN A 50 26.69 21.24 -25.87
C GLN A 50 25.38 21.18 -25.11
N MET A 51 24.32 20.83 -25.82
CA MET A 51 23.00 20.56 -25.29
C MET A 51 22.62 19.11 -25.59
N HIS A 52 22.08 18.42 -24.59
CA HIS A 52 21.52 17.09 -24.74
C HIS A 52 20.08 17.20 -25.23
N LYS A 53 19.81 16.67 -26.43
CA LYS A 53 18.46 16.52 -26.94
C LYS A 53 18.04 15.05 -26.81
N PRO A 54 16.94 14.75 -26.09
CA PRO A 54 16.38 13.41 -26.04
C PRO A 54 16.12 12.87 -27.44
N SER A 55 16.51 11.63 -27.67
CA SER A 55 16.44 10.96 -28.97
C SER A 55 15.75 9.60 -28.91
N GLY A 56 15.60 9.04 -27.71
CA GLY A 56 14.88 7.80 -27.50
C GLY A 56 14.79 7.42 -26.03
N TYR A 57 13.97 6.41 -25.75
CA TYR A 57 13.86 5.79 -24.44
C TYR A 57 13.61 4.30 -24.58
N CYS A 58 13.84 3.59 -23.49
CA CYS A 58 13.30 2.26 -23.27
C CYS A 58 12.83 2.16 -21.82
N TYR A 59 11.68 1.53 -21.59
CA TYR A 59 11.31 1.11 -20.24
C TYR A 59 10.72 -0.29 -20.24
N VAL A 60 10.80 -0.92 -19.07
CA VAL A 60 10.20 -2.22 -18.75
C VAL A 60 9.52 -2.10 -17.40
N VAL A 61 8.23 -2.45 -17.35
CA VAL A 61 7.42 -2.53 -16.13
C VAL A 61 7.39 -3.96 -15.67
N VAL A 62 7.85 -4.18 -14.44
CA VAL A 62 7.91 -5.48 -13.78
C VAL A 62 6.95 -5.49 -12.61
N ARG A 63 6.03 -6.46 -12.61
CA ARG A 63 5.17 -6.82 -11.48
C ARG A 63 5.83 -7.93 -10.68
N MET A 64 5.80 -7.85 -9.36
CA MET A 64 6.33 -8.86 -8.45
C MET A 64 5.27 -9.27 -7.45
N ASP A 65 4.78 -10.50 -7.57
CA ASP A 65 3.82 -11.07 -6.63
C ASP A 65 4.51 -11.64 -5.39
N SER A 66 5.80 -11.99 -5.51
CA SER A 66 6.65 -12.41 -4.40
C SER A 66 8.12 -12.13 -4.71
N SER A 67 9.01 -12.39 -3.75
CA SER A 67 10.45 -12.22 -3.95
C SER A 67 11.06 -13.10 -5.05
N LEU A 68 10.34 -14.13 -5.52
CA LEU A 68 10.84 -15.10 -6.51
C LEU A 68 9.99 -15.18 -7.78
N ASN A 69 8.82 -14.52 -7.81
CA ASN A 69 7.93 -14.50 -8.97
C ASN A 69 7.80 -13.07 -9.47
N TYR A 70 8.35 -12.80 -10.64
CA TYR A 70 8.19 -11.54 -11.35
C TYR A 70 7.64 -11.79 -12.75
N GLU A 71 6.91 -10.81 -13.26
CA GLU A 71 6.34 -10.79 -14.60
C GLU A 71 6.64 -9.44 -15.25
N ILE A 72 7.06 -9.47 -16.51
CA ILE A 72 7.16 -8.26 -17.34
C ILE A 72 5.77 -8.01 -17.91
N ILE A 73 5.09 -6.98 -17.41
CA ILE A 73 3.70 -6.70 -17.77
C ILE A 73 3.57 -5.67 -18.89
N SER A 74 4.56 -4.79 -19.03
CA SER A 74 4.61 -3.78 -20.09
C SER A 74 6.05 -3.41 -20.41
N HIS A 75 6.29 -2.98 -21.63
CA HIS A 75 7.55 -2.39 -22.05
C HIS A 75 7.30 -1.53 -23.29
N ASP A 76 8.16 -0.54 -23.48
CA ASP A 76 8.15 0.27 -24.70
C ASP A 76 9.57 0.70 -25.04
N LEU A 77 9.82 0.82 -26.34
CA LEU A 77 11.08 1.29 -26.88
C LEU A 77 10.78 2.24 -28.02
N TYR A 78 11.27 3.47 -27.89
CA TYR A 78 10.98 4.52 -28.83
C TYR A 78 12.23 5.32 -29.19
N ARG A 79 12.29 5.76 -30.45
CA ARG A 79 13.34 6.67 -30.95
C ARG A 79 12.68 7.73 -31.83
N GLY A 80 12.91 8.99 -31.50
CA GLY A 80 12.30 10.12 -32.18
C GLY A 80 12.59 11.46 -31.51
N PRO A 81 12.31 12.57 -32.20
CA PRO A 81 12.56 13.92 -31.69
C PRO A 81 11.65 14.30 -30.51
N ASP A 82 10.49 13.66 -30.39
CA ASP A 82 9.48 13.79 -29.34
C ASP A 82 9.63 12.72 -28.24
N ALA A 83 10.81 12.10 -28.12
CA ALA A 83 11.03 10.98 -27.20
C ALA A 83 10.66 11.28 -25.74
N LEU A 84 10.98 12.48 -25.25
CA LEU A 84 10.68 12.84 -23.86
C LEU A 84 9.17 13.02 -23.63
N GLU A 85 8.46 13.63 -24.58
CA GLU A 85 7.00 13.83 -24.48
C GLU A 85 6.28 12.48 -24.49
N ARG A 86 6.64 11.58 -25.41
CA ARG A 86 6.08 10.23 -25.45
C ARG A 86 6.41 9.42 -24.21
N PHE A 87 7.64 9.53 -23.70
CA PHE A 87 8.03 8.83 -22.48
C PHE A 87 7.11 9.20 -21.31
N VAL A 88 6.87 10.51 -21.10
CA VAL A 88 6.00 10.98 -20.01
C VAL A 88 4.57 10.46 -20.19
N LEU A 89 4.00 10.58 -21.39
CA LEU A 89 2.66 10.07 -21.68
C LEU A 89 2.55 8.56 -21.40
N LYS A 90 3.56 7.78 -21.79
CA LYS A 90 3.59 6.34 -21.53
C LYS A 90 3.69 6.02 -20.04
N ILE A 91 4.52 6.72 -19.28
CA ILE A 91 4.60 6.51 -17.83
C ILE A 91 3.29 6.90 -17.14
N GLU A 92 2.56 7.91 -17.63
CA GLU A 92 1.21 8.24 -17.14
C GLU A 92 0.17 7.16 -17.45
N GLU A 93 0.20 6.57 -18.66
CA GLU A 93 -0.63 5.40 -19.01
C GLU A 93 -0.35 4.21 -18.07
N GLU A 94 0.93 3.89 -17.84
CA GLU A 94 1.34 2.82 -16.91
C GLU A 94 0.90 3.13 -15.47
N LEU A 95 0.97 4.39 -15.03
CA LEU A 95 0.50 4.78 -13.70
C LEU A 95 -0.99 4.48 -13.52
N LEU A 96 -1.82 4.82 -14.50
CA LEU A 96 -3.26 4.56 -14.44
C LEU A 96 -3.56 3.06 -14.40
N ALA A 97 -2.88 2.27 -15.24
CA ALA A 97 -3.04 0.81 -15.26
C ALA A 97 -2.61 0.17 -13.93
N ILE A 98 -1.48 0.60 -13.36
CA ILE A 98 -1.00 0.14 -12.06
C ILE A 98 -1.98 0.52 -10.95
N GLN A 99 -2.51 1.75 -10.96
CA GLN A 99 -3.50 2.19 -9.97
C GLN A 99 -4.78 1.38 -10.05
N GLU A 100 -5.23 1.02 -11.25
CA GLU A 100 -6.40 0.17 -11.45
C GLU A 100 -6.17 -1.23 -10.89
N ASP A 101 -5.04 -1.88 -11.18
CA ASP A 101 -4.69 -3.20 -10.61
C ASP A 101 -4.64 -3.14 -9.08
N LEU A 102 -3.99 -2.12 -8.52
CA LEU A 102 -3.85 -1.96 -7.06
C LEU A 102 -5.15 -1.56 -6.35
N SER A 103 -6.17 -1.10 -7.08
CA SER A 103 -7.44 -0.68 -6.49
C SER A 103 -8.29 -1.86 -5.97
N ALA A 104 -8.05 -3.06 -6.49
CA ALA A 104 -8.75 -4.28 -6.11
C ALA A 104 -7.88 -5.10 -5.14
N PRO A 105 -8.12 -5.04 -3.81
CA PRO A 105 -7.33 -5.81 -2.87
C PRO A 105 -7.58 -7.32 -3.07
N ALA A 106 -6.49 -8.09 -3.12
CA ALA A 106 -6.56 -9.54 -3.20
C ALA A 106 -7.34 -10.13 -2.01
N GLU A 107 -8.11 -11.19 -2.29
CA GLU A 107 -8.79 -11.95 -1.26
C GLU A 107 -7.79 -12.65 -0.34
N MET A 108 -8.12 -12.75 0.94
CA MET A 108 -7.23 -13.36 1.93
C MET A 108 -7.12 -14.87 1.72
N ILE A 109 -5.90 -15.33 1.44
CA ILE A 109 -5.51 -16.73 1.38
C ILE A 109 -4.97 -17.12 2.76
N MET A 110 -5.67 -18.02 3.44
CA MET A 110 -5.31 -18.51 4.77
C MET A 110 -5.46 -20.02 4.85
N ALA A 111 -4.37 -20.73 5.16
CA ALA A 111 -4.39 -22.16 5.37
C ALA A 111 -4.97 -22.52 6.77
N PRO A 112 -5.47 -23.76 6.97
CA PRO A 112 -5.91 -24.21 8.29
C PRO A 112 -4.83 -24.09 9.38
N GLU A 113 -3.57 -24.30 9.03
CA GLU A 113 -2.41 -24.16 9.91
C GLU A 113 -2.20 -22.71 10.36
N ASP A 114 -2.37 -21.75 9.44
CA ASP A 114 -2.30 -20.33 9.73
C ASP A 114 -3.37 -19.92 10.74
N LEU A 115 -4.55 -20.53 10.66
CA LEU A 115 -5.64 -20.24 11.60
C LEU A 115 -5.30 -20.71 13.02
N LYS A 116 -4.62 -21.86 13.15
CA LYS A 116 -4.12 -22.34 14.44
C LYS A 116 -3.06 -21.39 14.99
N ALA A 117 -2.06 -21.04 14.18
CA ALA A 117 -1.01 -20.09 14.55
C ALA A 117 -1.60 -18.72 14.93
N TYR A 118 -2.59 -18.24 14.16
CA TYR A 118 -3.33 -17.03 14.47
C TYR A 118 -3.93 -17.10 15.87
N ASN A 119 -4.59 -18.19 16.26
CA ASN A 119 -5.25 -18.27 17.57
C ASN A 119 -4.24 -18.26 18.73
N GLU A 120 -3.09 -18.90 18.57
CA GLU A 120 -2.08 -19.08 19.62
C GLU A 120 -1.23 -17.82 19.87
N VAL A 121 -0.93 -17.04 18.83
CA VAL A 121 -0.01 -15.90 18.95
C VAL A 121 -0.56 -14.79 19.85
N THR A 122 0.23 -14.38 20.84
CA THR A 122 -0.18 -13.35 21.82
C THR A 122 0.25 -11.93 21.46
N GLU A 123 1.01 -11.76 20.39
CA GLU A 123 1.63 -10.49 20.01
C GLU A 123 1.35 -10.09 18.56
N CYS A 124 1.24 -8.79 18.32
CA CYS A 124 1.07 -8.23 16.99
C CYS A 124 2.35 -8.41 16.17
N TRP A 125 2.24 -8.99 14.97
CA TRP A 125 3.41 -9.21 14.11
C TRP A 125 4.06 -7.90 13.62
N ILE A 126 3.30 -6.80 13.56
CA ILE A 126 3.74 -5.47 13.10
C ILE A 126 4.50 -4.72 14.20
N CYS A 127 3.82 -4.40 15.30
CA CYS A 127 4.39 -3.57 16.37
C CYS A 127 5.07 -4.38 17.48
N LYS A 128 4.95 -5.71 17.45
CA LYS A 128 5.43 -6.65 18.50
C LYS A 128 4.79 -6.44 19.88
N GLY A 129 3.71 -5.66 19.96
CA GLY A 129 2.97 -5.43 21.20
C GLY A 129 1.94 -6.53 21.49
N PRO A 130 1.57 -6.77 22.76
CA PRO A 130 0.65 -7.83 23.14
C PRO A 130 -0.79 -7.55 22.70
N PHE A 131 -1.58 -8.60 22.49
CA PHE A 131 -3.04 -8.51 22.38
C PHE A 131 -3.67 -8.47 23.76
N LEU A 132 -4.43 -7.42 24.03
CA LEU A 132 -5.23 -7.34 25.25
C LEU A 132 -6.38 -8.34 25.15
N LYS A 133 -6.53 -9.17 26.19
CA LYS A 133 -7.77 -9.93 26.38
C LYS A 133 -8.81 -8.94 26.90
N PRO A 134 -9.90 -8.65 26.16
CA PRO A 134 -10.93 -7.76 26.66
C PRO A 134 -11.54 -8.33 27.93
N ALA A 135 -11.82 -7.45 28.90
CA ALA A 135 -12.58 -7.83 30.08
C ALA A 135 -13.96 -8.38 29.68
N PRO A 136 -14.55 -9.31 30.45
CA PRO A 136 -15.84 -9.94 30.13
C PRO A 136 -16.95 -8.92 29.84
N GLU A 137 -16.95 -7.80 30.56
CA GLU A 137 -17.91 -6.69 30.41
C GLU A 137 -17.83 -6.01 29.02
N VAL A 138 -16.62 -5.89 28.47
CA VAL A 138 -16.39 -5.30 27.14
C VAL A 138 -16.80 -6.28 26.06
N VAL A 139 -16.54 -7.57 26.26
CA VAL A 139 -17.03 -8.64 25.37
C VAL A 139 -18.54 -8.62 25.33
N GLN A 140 -19.21 -8.55 26.49
CA GLN A 140 -20.66 -8.50 26.60
C GLN A 140 -21.26 -7.33 25.80
N LYS A 141 -20.77 -6.10 26.00
CA LYS A 141 -21.20 -4.91 25.24
C LYS A 141 -21.02 -5.05 23.72
N LEU A 142 -19.94 -5.71 23.28
CA LEU A 142 -19.73 -6.00 21.85
C LEU A 142 -20.73 -7.04 21.33
N THR A 143 -21.04 -8.09 22.11
CA THR A 143 -22.05 -9.09 21.75
C THR A 143 -23.43 -8.48 21.63
N GLU A 144 -23.81 -7.61 22.57
CA GLU A 144 -25.08 -6.87 22.54
C GLU A 144 -25.15 -5.95 21.32
N ALA A 145 -24.09 -5.17 21.06
CA ALA A 145 -24.04 -4.31 19.87
C ALA A 145 -24.07 -5.11 18.54
N LYS A 146 -23.42 -6.28 18.50
CA LYS A 146 -23.45 -7.21 17.36
C LYS A 146 -24.85 -7.83 17.18
N HIS A 147 -25.53 -8.18 18.26
CA HIS A 147 -26.91 -8.70 18.24
C HIS A 147 -27.88 -7.64 17.69
N ASN A 148 -27.80 -6.41 18.21
CA ASN A 148 -28.60 -5.29 17.72
C ASN A 148 -28.35 -5.02 16.22
N LEU A 149 -27.10 -5.17 15.75
CA LEU A 149 -26.77 -5.10 14.31
C LEU A 149 -27.32 -6.28 13.49
N LEU A 150 -27.41 -7.48 14.07
CA LEU A 150 -27.97 -8.68 13.44
C LEU A 150 -29.50 -8.60 13.35
N GLU A 151 -30.17 -8.08 14.37
CA GLU A 151 -31.61 -7.75 14.31
C GLU A 151 -31.89 -6.72 13.21
N ILE A 152 -30.96 -5.78 12.97
CA ILE A 152 -31.04 -4.84 11.84
C ILE A 152 -30.89 -5.55 10.46
N LYS A 153 -30.39 -6.79 10.38
CA LYS A 153 -30.37 -7.55 9.11
C LYS A 153 -31.77 -7.88 8.58
N GLU A 154 -32.82 -7.86 9.41
CA GLU A 154 -34.21 -7.95 8.93
C GLU A 154 -34.67 -6.67 8.19
N TRP A 155 -33.87 -5.60 8.17
CA TRP A 155 -34.20 -4.36 7.47
C TRP A 155 -33.63 -4.29 6.05
N GLU A 156 -32.68 -5.14 5.64
CA GLU A 156 -32.23 -5.15 4.24
C GLU A 156 -33.39 -5.40 3.26
N SER A 157 -34.51 -5.96 3.74
CA SER A 157 -35.75 -6.12 2.98
C SER A 157 -36.62 -4.86 2.84
N CYS A 158 -36.28 -3.72 3.44
CA CYS A 158 -37.04 -2.46 3.32
C CYS A 158 -36.19 -1.36 2.65
N MET A 159 -36.27 -1.34 1.33
CA MET A 159 -35.29 -0.78 0.40
C MET A 159 -35.42 0.72 0.07
N GLU A 160 -35.98 1.59 0.94
CA GLU A 160 -36.36 2.94 0.46
C GLU A 160 -35.96 4.19 1.28
N LYS A 161 -35.35 4.10 2.47
CA LYS A 161 -34.90 5.34 3.17
C LYS A 161 -33.57 5.16 3.87
N GLU A 162 -32.62 6.07 3.59
CA GLU A 162 -31.39 6.21 4.37
C GLU A 162 -31.75 6.46 5.83
N HIS A 163 -31.54 5.48 6.69
CA HIS A 163 -31.86 5.59 8.11
C HIS A 163 -30.62 6.14 8.86
N PRO A 164 -30.60 7.41 9.30
CA PRO A 164 -29.44 8.00 9.98
C PRO A 164 -29.05 7.27 11.27
N GLU A 165 -30.04 6.69 11.96
CA GLU A 165 -29.82 5.86 13.16
C GLU A 165 -29.00 4.60 12.87
N LYS A 166 -29.12 4.01 11.67
CA LYS A 166 -28.29 2.86 11.27
C LYS A 166 -26.84 3.25 11.02
N LYS A 167 -26.61 4.39 10.35
CA LYS A 167 -25.26 4.92 10.13
C LYS A 167 -24.59 5.18 11.48
N GLU A 168 -25.33 5.69 12.47
CA GLU A 168 -24.84 5.94 13.82
C GLU A 168 -24.56 4.65 14.61
N VAL A 169 -25.43 3.65 14.58
CA VAL A 169 -25.19 2.35 15.25
C VAL A 169 -24.00 1.60 14.64
N GLN A 170 -23.88 1.57 13.31
CA GLN A 170 -22.72 1.01 12.62
C GLN A 170 -21.43 1.77 12.92
N LYS A 171 -21.50 3.09 13.04
CA LYS A 171 -20.37 3.94 13.42
C LYS A 171 -19.94 3.64 14.86
N ARG A 172 -20.86 3.64 15.82
CA ARG A 172 -20.58 3.32 17.24
C ARG A 172 -20.01 1.91 17.42
N TYR A 173 -20.49 0.92 16.67
CA TYR A 173 -19.93 -0.42 16.69
C TYR A 173 -18.51 -0.48 16.10
N ARG A 174 -18.26 0.19 14.97
CA ARG A 174 -16.90 0.30 14.39
C ARG A 174 -15.94 1.03 15.32
N GLU A 175 -16.38 2.11 15.95
CA GLU A 175 -15.60 2.87 16.94
C GLU A 175 -15.28 2.03 18.17
N ALA A 176 -16.27 1.30 18.72
CA ALA A 176 -16.06 0.38 19.82
C ALA A 176 -15.04 -0.71 19.44
N LEU A 177 -15.18 -1.35 18.28
CA LEU A 177 -14.22 -2.35 17.78
C LEU A 177 -12.81 -1.77 17.59
N SER A 178 -12.71 -0.53 17.10
CA SER A 178 -11.44 0.17 16.91
C SER A 178 -10.78 0.52 18.25
N ALA A 179 -11.56 0.90 19.26
CA ALA A 179 -11.08 1.24 20.60
C ALA A 179 -10.51 0.03 21.35
N LEU A 180 -11.01 -1.17 21.06
CA LEU A 180 -10.46 -2.43 21.57
C LEU A 180 -9.10 -2.80 20.97
N ASN A 181 -8.69 -2.13 19.88
CA ASN A 181 -7.50 -2.46 19.12
C ASN A 181 -7.38 -3.98 18.87
N ARG A 182 -8.51 -4.57 18.46
CA ARG A 182 -8.69 -6.03 18.43
C ARG A 182 -7.66 -6.72 17.54
N LYS A 183 -7.46 -8.00 17.82
CA LYS A 183 -6.68 -8.89 16.96
C LYS A 183 -7.43 -9.10 15.63
N VAL A 184 -6.75 -8.82 14.53
CA VAL A 184 -7.23 -9.01 13.16
C VAL A 184 -6.23 -9.84 12.36
N LYS A 185 -6.68 -10.45 11.28
CA LYS A 185 -5.83 -11.18 10.35
C LYS A 185 -5.32 -10.20 9.30
N ASP A 186 -4.01 -9.99 9.27
CA ASP A 186 -3.36 -9.17 8.24
C ASP A 186 -2.93 -10.07 7.08
N HIS A 187 -3.12 -9.57 5.86
CA HIS A 187 -2.73 -10.25 4.63
C HIS A 187 -2.13 -9.27 3.64
N ASP A 188 -1.39 -9.81 2.69
CA ASP A 188 -0.86 -9.04 1.57
C ASP A 188 -1.99 -8.69 0.60
N HIS A 189 -2.16 -7.41 0.29
CA HIS A 189 -3.21 -6.95 -0.62
C HIS A 189 -2.91 -7.25 -2.10
N ILE A 190 -1.69 -7.69 -2.43
CA ILE A 190 -1.29 -8.02 -3.80
C ILE A 190 -1.52 -9.50 -4.10
N ASN A 191 -0.97 -10.39 -3.26
CA ASN A 191 -1.03 -11.83 -3.49
C ASN A 191 -2.03 -12.57 -2.58
N GLY A 192 -2.68 -11.87 -1.65
CA GLY A 192 -3.68 -12.43 -0.75
C GLY A 192 -3.10 -13.17 0.46
N ASN A 193 -1.80 -13.46 0.49
CA ASN A 193 -1.21 -14.34 1.50
C ASN A 193 -1.31 -13.76 2.91
N TYR A 194 -1.76 -14.57 3.85
CA TYR A 194 -1.76 -14.24 5.27
C TYR A 194 -0.34 -13.96 5.77
N ARG A 195 -0.18 -12.86 6.52
CA ARG A 195 1.11 -12.42 7.08
C ARG A 195 1.20 -12.65 8.57
N GLY A 196 0.11 -12.43 9.28
CA GLY A 196 0.11 -12.60 10.73
C GLY A 196 -1.04 -11.91 11.45
N PRO A 197 -1.12 -12.11 12.77
CA PRO A 197 -2.09 -11.43 13.61
C PRO A 197 -1.64 -10.00 13.88
N ALA A 198 -2.46 -9.03 13.51
CA ALA A 198 -2.18 -7.62 13.72
C ALA A 198 -3.19 -7.00 14.70
N HIS A 199 -2.79 -5.91 15.34
CA HIS A 199 -3.75 -4.99 15.93
C HIS A 199 -4.53 -4.31 14.80
N ASP A 200 -5.84 -4.09 14.97
CA ASP A 200 -6.69 -3.38 13.99
C ASP A 200 -6.08 -2.02 13.58
N SER A 201 -5.55 -1.26 14.55
CA SER A 201 -4.88 0.02 14.27
C SER A 201 -3.55 -0.11 13.54
N CYS A 202 -2.84 -1.23 13.71
CA CYS A 202 -1.58 -1.49 12.99
C CYS A 202 -1.87 -1.97 11.57
N ASN A 203 -2.85 -2.86 11.40
CA ASN A 203 -3.31 -3.37 10.11
C ASN A 203 -3.72 -2.23 9.18
N LYS A 204 -4.56 -1.30 9.66
CA LYS A 204 -5.01 -0.12 8.89
C LYS A 204 -3.86 0.77 8.41
N LYS A 205 -2.71 0.75 9.07
CA LYS A 205 -1.53 1.51 8.62
C LYS A 205 -0.83 0.85 7.44
N LEU A 206 -1.11 -0.41 7.11
CA LEU A 206 -0.51 -1.14 6.00
C LEU A 206 -1.40 -1.19 4.75
N HIS A 207 -2.59 -0.60 4.80
CA HIS A 207 -3.46 -0.46 3.63
C HIS A 207 -2.78 0.46 2.62
N ILE A 208 -2.66 -0.02 1.37
CA ILE A 208 -2.12 0.68 0.20
C ILE A 208 -3.21 1.61 -0.34
#